data_AF-A0A957Q046-F1
#
_entry.id   AF-A0A957Q046-F1
#
_cell.length_a   1.000
_cell.length_b   1.000
_cell.length_c   1.000
_cell.angle_alpha   90.00
_cell.angle_beta   90.00
_cell.angle_gamma   90.00
#
_symmetry.space_group_name_H-M   'P 1'
#
loop_
_entity.id
_entity.type
_entity.pdbx_description
1 polymer ?
#
loop_
_entity_poly.entity_id
_entity_poly.type
_entity_poly.pdbx_seq_one_letter_code
_entity_poly.pdbx_strand_id
1 'polypeptide(L)'
;MIWTYRIFRDNNGRYSIREVFYEQDGRLLNYSRTPVAPVGSSLEDLIQLVQWFREAFDAPVLSLEAVEAEVAALPTSTKKPLKERSETYSLQQVLAQLAEESEEDPDPEPVGA
;
A
#
# COMPACT_ATOMS: atom_id res chain seq x y z
N MET A 1 1.12 6.38 7.41
CA MET A 1 1.28 6.52 5.95
C MET A 1 0.02 7.19 5.45
N ILE A 2 0.16 8.39 4.90
CA ILE A 2 -0.96 9.19 4.41
C ILE A 2 -0.91 9.13 2.89
N TRP A 3 -2.01 8.72 2.27
CA TRP A 3 -2.16 8.70 0.82
C TRP A 3 -3.10 9.82 0.40
N THR A 4 -2.73 10.57 -0.62
CA THR A 4 -3.51 11.69 -1.15
C THR A 4 -3.24 11.89 -2.64
N TYR A 5 -4.07 12.67 -3.31
CA TYR A 5 -3.87 13.06 -4.70
C TYR A 5 -3.22 14.44 -4.76
N ARG A 6 -2.25 14.61 -5.66
CA ARG A 6 -1.65 15.91 -5.97
C ARG A 6 -1.54 16.13 -7.45
N ILE A 7 -1.57 17.40 -7.84
CA ILE A 7 -1.34 17.82 -9.21
C ILE A 7 0.15 17.98 -9.44
N PHE A 8 0.62 17.30 -10.46
CA PHE A 8 1.98 17.38 -10.95
C PHE A 8 2.01 18.14 -12.27
N ARG A 9 3.02 19.00 -12.39
CA ARG A 9 3.38 19.66 -13.64
C ARG A 9 4.66 19.06 -14.18
N ASP A 10 4.57 18.61 -15.43
CA ASP A 10 5.70 18.12 -16.22
C ASP A 10 6.47 19.27 -16.88
N ASN A 11 7.72 19.04 -17.29
CA ASN A 11 8.55 20.02 -18.01
C ASN A 11 7.92 20.50 -19.32
N ASN A 12 7.08 19.65 -19.92
CA ASN A 12 6.31 20.03 -21.12
C ASN A 12 5.05 20.87 -20.80
N GLY A 13 4.89 21.32 -19.55
CA GLY A 13 3.77 22.15 -19.12
C GLY A 13 2.44 21.38 -18.97
N ARG A 14 2.47 20.05 -19.02
CA ARG A 14 1.29 19.20 -18.85
C ARG A 14 0.97 18.99 -17.39
N TYR A 15 -0.31 19.11 -17.03
CA TYR A 15 -0.81 18.82 -15.69
C TYR A 15 -1.32 17.39 -15.62
N SER A 16 -0.98 16.67 -14.56
CA SER A 16 -1.45 15.31 -14.30
C SER A 16 -1.73 15.13 -12.82
N ILE A 17 -2.81 14.41 -12.50
CA ILE A 17 -3.11 14.05 -11.11
C ILE A 17 -2.43 12.72 -10.82
N ARG A 18 -1.70 12.65 -9.71
CA ARG A 18 -0.95 11.48 -9.28
C ARG A 18 -1.18 11.22 -7.80
N GLU A 19 -1.10 9.96 -7.44
CA GLU A 19 -1.11 9.54 -6.04
C GLU A 19 0.23 9.84 -5.40
N VAL A 20 0.17 10.36 -4.18
CA VAL A 20 1.33 10.75 -3.39
C VAL A 20 1.21 10.11 -2.02
N PHE A 21 2.31 9.53 -1.57
CA PHE A 21 2.42 8.85 -0.30
C PHE A 21 3.32 9.66 0.61
N TYR A 22 2.77 10.13 1.72
CA TYR A 22 3.48 10.84 2.77
C TYR A 22 3.68 9.94 4.00
N GLU A 23 4.79 10.18 4.69
CA GLU A 23 5.06 9.71 6.05
C GLU A 23 4.13 10.44 7.05
N GLN A 24 4.00 9.93 8.28
CA GLN A 24 3.16 10.61 9.30
C GLN A 24 3.68 12.01 9.65
N ASP A 25 4.99 12.24 9.47
CA ASP A 25 5.64 13.53 9.68
C ASP A 25 5.50 14.49 8.47
N GLY A 26 4.71 14.12 7.46
CA GLY A 26 4.51 14.93 6.25
C GLY A 26 5.65 14.83 5.23
N ARG A 27 6.67 14.01 5.48
CA ARG A 27 7.75 13.75 4.52
C ARG A 27 7.23 12.96 3.32
N LEU A 28 7.55 13.40 2.11
CA LEU A 28 7.21 12.66 0.90
C LEU A 28 7.97 11.34 0.86
N LEU A 29 7.28 10.21 0.74
CA LEU A 29 7.90 8.88 0.62
C LEU A 29 8.03 8.46 -0.84
N ASN A 30 6.93 8.55 -1.59
CA ASN A 30 6.88 8.10 -2.97
C ASN A 30 5.67 8.71 -3.69
N TYR A 31 5.61 8.58 -5.02
CA TYR A 31 4.48 9.00 -5.84
C TYR A 31 4.27 8.05 -7.02
N SER A 32 3.06 8.04 -7.58
CA SER A 32 2.74 7.23 -8.75
C SER A 32 3.33 7.83 -10.03
N ARG A 33 4.10 7.01 -10.76
CA ARG A 33 4.71 7.40 -12.05
C ARG A 33 3.70 7.50 -13.19
N THR A 34 2.54 6.88 -13.07
CA THR A 34 1.46 6.96 -14.04
C THR A 34 0.38 7.92 -13.54
N PRO A 35 -0.17 8.79 -14.41
CA PRO A 35 -1.35 9.58 -14.07
C PRO A 35 -2.51 8.68 -13.67
N VAL A 36 -3.30 9.13 -12.69
CA VAL A 36 -4.50 8.41 -12.25
C VAL A 36 -5.63 8.74 -13.21
N ALA A 37 -6.26 7.70 -13.77
CA ALA A 37 -7.51 7.84 -14.49
C ALA A 37 -8.68 7.78 -13.49
N PRO A 38 -9.69 8.67 -13.60
CA PRO A 38 -10.89 8.57 -12.79
C PRO A 38 -11.74 7.39 -13.27
N VAL A 39 -11.57 6.25 -12.61
CA VAL A 39 -12.36 5.03 -12.82
C VAL A 39 -12.92 4.58 -11.47
N GLY A 40 -14.21 4.29 -11.45
CA GLY A 40 -14.92 3.76 -10.30
C GLY A 40 -15.87 2.66 -10.75
N SER A 41 -16.14 1.71 -9.86
CA SER A 41 -17.08 0.61 -10.12
C SER A 41 -18.54 1.09 -10.00
N SER A 42 -18.74 2.18 -9.28
CA SER A 42 -20.04 2.84 -9.06
C SER A 42 -19.96 4.35 -9.30
N LEU A 43 -21.10 5.01 -9.52
CA LEU A 43 -21.18 6.46 -9.66
C LEU A 43 -20.70 7.18 -8.39
N GLU A 44 -20.98 6.62 -7.22
CA GLU A 44 -20.54 7.15 -5.92
C GLU A 44 -19.01 7.15 -5.80
N ASP A 45 -18.35 6.07 -6.23
CA ASP A 45 -16.89 5.99 -6.28
C ASP A 45 -16.32 7.08 -7.20
N LEU A 46 -16.95 7.29 -8.36
CA LEU A 46 -16.51 8.32 -9.30
C LEU A 46 -16.68 9.72 -8.70
N ILE A 47 -17.81 9.99 -8.03
CA ILE A 47 -18.05 11.26 -7.34
C ILE A 47 -17.04 11.50 -6.23
N GLN A 48 -16.77 10.48 -5.41
CA GLN A 48 -15.77 10.56 -4.33
C GLN A 48 -14.38 10.85 -4.90
N LEU A 49 -14.02 10.19 -6.00
CA LEU A 49 -12.74 10.37 -6.65
C LEU A 49 -12.59 11.78 -7.26
N VAL A 50 -13.68 12.34 -7.81
CA VAL A 50 -13.70 13.74 -8.25
C VAL A 50 -13.57 14.71 -7.08
N GLN A 51 -14.16 14.41 -5.91
CA GLN A 51 -13.98 15.24 -4.71
C GLN A 51 -12.52 15.23 -4.25
N TRP A 52 -11.87 14.07 -4.21
CA TRP A 52 -10.46 13.98 -3.88
C TRP A 52 -9.56 14.70 -4.90
N PHE A 53 -9.91 14.64 -6.18
CA PHE A 53 -9.22 15.42 -7.20
C PHE A 53 -9.41 16.92 -6.98
N ARG A 54 -10.61 17.38 -6.64
CA ARG A 54 -10.89 18.77 -6.29
C ARG A 54 -10.02 19.25 -5.13
N GLU A 55 -9.90 18.44 -4.08
CA GLU A 55 -9.02 18.74 -2.94
C GLU A 55 -7.54 18.82 -3.36
N ALA A 56 -7.12 18.02 -4.35
CA ALA A 56 -5.80 18.12 -4.94
C ALA A 56 -5.56 19.45 -5.70
N PHE A 57 -6.62 20.09 -6.24
CA PHE A 57 -6.53 21.41 -6.87
C PHE A 57 -6.41 22.55 -5.85
N ASP A 58 -6.95 22.39 -4.65
CA ASP A 58 -6.77 23.36 -3.56
C ASP A 58 -5.34 23.35 -2.99
N ALA A 59 -4.60 22.26 -3.23
CA ALA A 59 -3.23 22.09 -2.78
C ALA A 59 -2.21 22.64 -3.80
N PRO A 60 -1.01 23.09 -3.36
CA PRO A 60 0.01 23.61 -4.27
C PRO A 60 0.45 22.55 -5.28
N VAL A 61 0.57 22.99 -6.55
CA VAL A 61 1.01 22.17 -7.68
C VAL A 61 2.49 21.82 -7.50
N LEU A 62 2.79 20.52 -7.58
CA LEU A 62 4.14 19.99 -7.45
C LEU A 62 4.80 19.90 -8.83
N SER A 63 6.10 20.18 -8.91
CA SER A 63 6.88 19.97 -10.14
C SER A 63 7.45 18.55 -10.13
N LEU A 64 7.36 17.85 -11.26
CA LEU A 64 7.84 16.47 -11.36
C LEU A 64 9.32 16.35 -10.96
N GLU A 65 10.16 17.26 -11.46
CA GLU A 65 11.60 17.28 -11.16
C GLU A 65 11.90 17.53 -9.69
N ALA A 66 11.16 18.44 -9.05
CA ALA A 66 11.35 18.76 -7.64
C ALA A 66 11.02 17.56 -6.74
N VAL A 67 9.92 16.88 -7.06
CA VAL A 67 9.50 15.67 -6.34
C VAL A 67 10.45 14.51 -6.61
N GLU A 68 10.94 14.34 -7.85
CA GLU A 68 11.93 13.31 -8.16
C GLU A 68 13.26 13.56 -7.44
N ALA A 69 13.71 14.82 -7.35
CA ALA A 69 14.89 15.19 -6.58
C ALA A 69 14.69 14.92 -5.08
N GLU A 70 13.51 15.23 -4.52
CA GLU A 70 13.21 14.97 -3.11
C GLU A 70 13.18 13.46 -2.82
N VAL A 71 12.50 12.67 -3.65
CA VAL A 71 12.43 11.20 -3.51
C VAL A 71 13.81 10.55 -3.73
N ALA A 72 14.62 11.07 -4.65
CA ALA A 72 15.99 10.58 -4.87
C ALA A 72 16.95 10.97 -3.73
N ALA A 73 16.71 12.11 -3.08
CA ALA A 73 17.48 12.56 -1.92
C ALA A 73 17.08 11.85 -0.63
N LEU A 74 15.93 11.17 -0.60
CA LEU A 74 15.63 10.27 0.51
C LEU A 74 16.73 9.22 0.58
N PRO A 75 17.39 9.02 1.74
CA PRO A 75 18.21 7.85 1.91
C PRO A 75 17.27 6.68 1.67
N THR A 76 17.48 5.95 0.56
CA THR A 76 16.76 4.72 0.27
C THR A 76 16.85 3.91 1.54
N SER A 77 15.76 3.87 2.32
CA SER A 77 15.68 3.02 3.49
C SER A 77 16.02 1.68 2.93
N THR A 78 17.16 1.18 3.41
CA THR A 78 17.79 -0.02 2.91
C THR A 78 16.68 -1.03 2.72
N LYS A 79 16.63 -1.62 1.52
CA LYS A 79 16.08 -2.96 1.41
C LYS A 79 16.94 -3.78 2.37
N LYS A 80 16.60 -3.81 3.67
CA LYS A 80 17.01 -4.91 4.52
C LYS A 80 16.47 -6.11 3.74
N PRO A 81 17.34 -7.02 3.27
CA PRO A 81 16.87 -8.21 2.60
C PRO A 81 15.81 -8.84 3.51
N LEU A 82 14.76 -9.36 2.89
CA LEU A 82 13.68 -10.10 3.50
C LEU A 82 14.25 -11.39 4.13
N LYS A 83 15.07 -11.25 5.17
CA LYS A 83 15.71 -12.32 5.93
C LYS A 83 15.38 -12.25 7.42
N GLU A 84 14.72 -11.19 7.88
CA GLU A 84 14.38 -10.97 9.30
C GLU A 84 12.88 -10.77 9.57
N ARG A 85 12.01 -10.98 8.57
CA ARG A 85 10.55 -11.02 8.82
C ARG A 85 10.08 -12.46 8.78
N SER A 86 10.13 -13.05 9.97
CA SER A 86 9.31 -14.17 10.44
C SER A 86 9.59 -15.50 9.75
N GLU A 87 9.78 -16.55 10.55
CA GLU A 87 9.79 -17.93 10.08
C GLU A 87 8.46 -18.21 9.37
N THR A 88 8.41 -18.03 8.05
CA THR A 88 7.25 -18.40 7.25
C THR A 88 7.29 -19.91 7.10
N TYR A 89 6.47 -20.59 7.89
CA TYR A 89 6.24 -22.02 7.72
C TYR A 89 5.74 -22.27 6.30
N SER A 90 6.38 -23.25 5.63
CA SER A 90 5.88 -23.77 4.36
C SER A 90 4.50 -24.39 4.58
N LEU A 91 3.64 -24.37 3.55
CA LEU A 91 2.34 -25.04 3.56
C LEU A 91 2.44 -26.49 4.08
N GLN A 92 3.53 -27.19 3.74
CA GLN A 92 3.78 -28.56 4.19
C GLN A 92 4.02 -28.67 5.70
N GLN A 93 4.66 -27.68 6.30
CA GLN A 93 4.94 -27.66 7.75
C GLN A 93 3.66 -27.38 8.55
N VAL A 94 2.80 -26.49 8.05
CA VAL A 94 1.48 -26.25 8.66
C VAL A 94 0.59 -27.49 8.57
N LEU A 95 0.61 -28.20 7.44
CA LEU A 95 -0.15 -29.43 7.26
C LEU A 95 0.34 -30.58 8.15
N ALA A 96 1.65 -30.71 8.34
CA ALA A 96 2.22 -31.71 9.22
C ALA A 96 1.84 -31.45 10.69
N GLN A 97 1.93 -30.19 11.14
CA GLN A 97 1.60 -29.82 12.51
C GLN A 97 0.09 -29.98 12.81
N LEU A 98 -0.77 -29.71 11.82
CA LEU A 98 -2.22 -29.94 11.95
C LEU A 98 -2.57 -31.44 11.96
N ALA A 99 -1.75 -32.28 11.31
CA ALA A 99 -1.92 -33.73 11.33
C ALA A 99 -1.45 -34.35 12.66
N GLU A 100 -0.33 -33.88 13.23
CA GLU A 100 0.12 -34.28 14.57
C GLU A 100 -0.86 -33.83 15.66
N GLU A 101 -1.43 -32.62 15.55
CA GLU A 101 -2.43 -32.13 16.52
C GLU A 101 -3.78 -32.86 16.43
N SER A 102 -4.03 -33.60 15.33
CA SER A 102 -5.25 -34.41 15.15
C SER A 102 -5.10 -35.87 15.63
N GLU A 103 -3.91 -36.31 16.05
CA GLU A 103 -3.67 -37.68 16.53
C GLU A 103 -3.57 -37.80 18.07
N GLU A 104 -3.68 -36.69 18.82
CA GLU A 104 -3.68 -36.66 20.30
C GLU A 104 -5.08 -36.36 20.89
N ASP A 105 -6.08 -37.15 20.53
CA ASP A 105 -7.30 -37.31 21.35
C ASP A 105 -7.56 -38.82 21.53
N PRO A 106 -7.06 -39.46 22.61
CA PRO A 106 -7.54 -40.79 22.97
C PRO A 106 -8.99 -40.69 23.46
N ASP A 107 -9.88 -41.15 22.58
CA ASP A 107 -11.25 -41.61 22.79
C ASP A 107 -11.63 -41.85 24.28
N PRO A 108 -12.53 -41.05 24.88
CA PRO A 108 -13.19 -41.45 26.11
C PRO A 108 -14.36 -42.39 25.78
N GLU A 109 -14.14 -43.70 25.92
CA GLU A 109 -15.26 -44.67 25.81
C GLU A 109 -16.37 -44.35 26.84
N PRO A 110 -17.65 -44.34 26.43
CA PRO A 110 -18.76 -43.92 27.26
C PRO A 110 -19.23 -44.99 28.26
N VAL A 111 -19.62 -44.51 29.44
CA VAL A 111 -20.34 -45.24 30.49
C VAL A 111 -21.73 -45.67 30.01
N GLY A 112 -22.07 -46.97 30.14
CA GLY A 112 -23.43 -47.39 30.51
C GLY A 112 -24.01 -48.64 29.82
N ALA A 113 -24.14 -49.73 30.58
CA ALA A 113 -25.32 -50.61 30.65
C ALA A 113 -25.26 -51.50 31.91
#